data_AF-A0A170WHQ6-F1
#
_entry.id   AF-A0A170WHQ6-F1
#
_cell.length_a   1.000
_cell.length_b   1.000
_cell.length_c   1.000
_cell.angle_alpha   90.00
_cell.angle_beta   90.00
_cell.angle_gamma   90.00
#
_symmetry.space_group_name_H-M   'P 1'
#
loop_
_entity.id
_entity.type
_entity.pdbx_description
1 polymer ?
#
loop_
_entity_poly.entity_id
_entity_poly.type
_entity_poly.pdbx_seq_one_letter_code
_entity_poly.pdbx_strand_id
1 'polypeptide(L)'
;KKFGKLPWKDLFEPAINMCLEGVPVNHRLARAFSDSGMARLITRSPTLRAILAPNGRLPKVGDKLRMPILAKTLIEVANCPQGAMALYNGVLTEQFVQDLKSIGAIITKQDLNKYQARWLEPVVNHLKGGYTLYTMPPPGSGMVLSLILTILENQLNDDPKPNVFNLIRIVESFKYAYGFRTEL
;
A
#
# COMPACT_ATOMS: atom_id res chain seq x y z
N LYS A 1 -15.55 -10.84 1.99
CA LYS A 1 -16.74 -11.46 2.64
C LYS A 1 -17.87 -10.45 2.90
N LYS A 2 -17.66 -9.32 3.61
CA LYS A 2 -18.75 -8.37 3.97
C LYS A 2 -19.43 -7.66 2.79
N PHE A 3 -18.67 -7.18 1.80
CA PHE A 3 -19.19 -6.35 0.69
C PHE A 3 -18.95 -6.92 -0.71
N GLY A 4 -18.17 -8.00 -0.81
CA GLY A 4 -17.82 -8.60 -2.11
C GLY A 4 -18.98 -9.41 -2.68
N LYS A 5 -19.17 -9.33 -4.00
CA LYS A 5 -20.22 -10.06 -4.73
C LYS A 5 -19.69 -11.16 -5.65
N LEU A 6 -18.43 -11.07 -6.05
CA LEU A 6 -17.79 -12.05 -6.93
C LEU A 6 -17.16 -13.20 -6.13
N PRO A 7 -17.05 -14.40 -6.73
CA PRO A 7 -16.27 -15.50 -6.14
C PRO A 7 -14.84 -15.07 -5.84
N TRP A 8 -14.30 -15.54 -4.72
CA TRP A 8 -12.96 -15.14 -4.25
C TRP A 8 -11.88 -15.40 -5.29
N LYS A 9 -11.90 -16.59 -5.90
CA LYS A 9 -10.91 -17.04 -6.89
C LYS A 9 -10.84 -16.09 -8.10
N ASP A 10 -11.98 -15.66 -8.60
CA ASP A 10 -12.10 -14.85 -9.81
C ASP A 10 -11.45 -13.46 -9.64
N LEU A 11 -11.34 -12.97 -8.40
CA LEU A 11 -10.66 -11.71 -8.10
C LEU A 11 -9.15 -11.75 -8.40
N PHE A 12 -8.55 -12.94 -8.45
CA PHE A 12 -7.10 -13.13 -8.61
C PHE A 12 -6.70 -13.44 -10.05
N GLU A 13 -7.61 -13.95 -10.87
CA GLU A 13 -7.31 -14.39 -12.23
C GLU A 13 -6.62 -13.31 -13.08
N PRO A 14 -7.08 -12.03 -13.10
CA PRO A 14 -6.38 -11.00 -13.86
C PRO A 14 -4.93 -10.78 -13.40
N ALA A 15 -4.70 -10.79 -12.08
CA ALA A 15 -3.38 -10.58 -11.51
C ALA A 15 -2.44 -11.78 -11.77
N ILE A 16 -2.97 -13.01 -11.69
CA ILE A 16 -2.24 -14.24 -12.03
C ILE A 16 -1.81 -14.20 -13.51
N ASN A 17 -2.72 -13.87 -14.41
CA ASN A 17 -2.42 -13.77 -15.85
C ASN A 17 -1.38 -12.69 -16.13
N MET A 18 -1.50 -11.51 -15.52
CA MET A 18 -0.48 -10.46 -15.61
C MET A 18 0.90 -10.92 -15.12
N CYS A 19 0.96 -11.71 -14.06
CA CYS A 19 2.24 -12.24 -13.54
C CYS A 19 2.87 -13.28 -14.48
N LEU A 20 2.05 -14.14 -15.11
CA LEU A 20 2.51 -15.20 -16.00
C LEU A 20 2.88 -14.68 -17.39
N GLU A 21 1.99 -13.90 -18.02
CA GLU A 21 2.23 -13.33 -19.34
C GLU A 21 3.30 -12.24 -19.28
N GLY A 22 3.29 -11.48 -18.19
CA GLY A 22 4.13 -10.33 -17.91
C GLY A 22 3.48 -9.01 -18.35
N VAL A 23 3.90 -7.92 -17.71
CA VAL A 23 3.41 -6.56 -18.00
C VAL A 23 4.52 -5.70 -18.59
N PRO A 24 4.22 -4.80 -19.54
CA PRO A 24 5.20 -3.87 -20.06
C PRO A 24 5.61 -2.88 -18.97
N VAL A 25 6.91 -2.70 -18.80
CA VAL A 25 7.46 -1.75 -17.84
C VAL A 25 7.24 -0.34 -18.39
N ASN A 26 6.48 0.47 -17.65
CA ASN A 26 6.24 1.87 -18.00
C ASN A 26 7.36 2.79 -17.48
N HIS A 27 7.34 4.06 -17.89
CA HIS A 27 8.34 5.06 -17.47
C HIS A 27 8.48 5.21 -15.95
N ARG A 28 7.36 5.15 -15.21
CA ARG A 28 7.37 5.30 -13.75
C ARG A 28 8.05 4.12 -13.07
N LEU A 29 7.74 2.89 -13.50
CA LEU A 29 8.34 1.69 -12.96
C LEU A 29 9.82 1.58 -13.34
N ALA A 30 10.20 1.92 -14.58
CA ALA A 30 11.60 2.00 -14.99
C ALA A 30 12.38 3.03 -14.15
N ARG A 31 11.78 4.21 -13.87
CA ARG A 31 12.40 5.20 -12.99
C ARG A 31 12.60 4.67 -11.57
N ALA A 32 11.66 3.90 -11.04
CA ALA A 32 11.80 3.26 -9.73
C ALA A 32 12.93 2.22 -9.72
N PHE A 33 13.13 1.47 -10.81
CA PHE A 33 14.28 0.56 -10.93
C PHE A 33 15.61 1.29 -11.07
N SER A 34 15.62 2.45 -11.75
CA SER A 34 16.83 3.27 -11.92
C SER A 34 17.21 4.07 -10.67
N ASP A 35 16.34 4.15 -9.66
CA ASP A 35 16.70 4.73 -8.37
C ASP A 35 17.85 3.94 -7.74
N SER A 36 18.93 4.64 -7.36
CA SER A 36 20.17 3.99 -6.91
C SER A 36 20.00 3.14 -5.66
N GLY A 37 19.09 3.53 -4.76
CA GLY A 37 18.75 2.78 -3.56
C GLY A 37 18.02 1.49 -3.91
N MET A 38 16.97 1.60 -4.73
CA MET A 38 16.20 0.44 -5.17
C MET A 38 17.03 -0.52 -6.02
N ALA A 39 17.81 -0.01 -6.97
CA ALA A 39 18.70 -0.82 -7.79
C ALA A 39 19.66 -1.65 -6.93
N ARG A 40 20.26 -1.01 -5.91
CA ARG A 40 21.16 -1.67 -4.96
C ARG A 40 20.45 -2.74 -4.13
N LEU A 41 19.25 -2.47 -3.62
CA LEU A 41 18.46 -3.44 -2.85
C LEU A 41 18.13 -4.69 -3.68
N ILE A 42 17.64 -4.49 -4.91
CA ILE A 42 17.27 -5.58 -5.80
C ILE A 42 18.51 -6.39 -6.20
N THR A 43 19.59 -5.73 -6.60
CA THR A 43 20.81 -6.42 -7.04
C THR A 43 21.52 -7.17 -5.92
N ARG A 44 21.47 -6.70 -4.67
CA ARG A 44 22.08 -7.38 -3.52
C ARG A 44 21.26 -8.56 -3.01
N SER A 45 19.94 -8.53 -3.12
CA SER A 45 19.08 -9.64 -2.70
C SER A 45 19.02 -10.71 -3.80
N PRO A 46 19.50 -11.95 -3.56
CA PRO A 46 19.43 -13.02 -4.55
C PRO A 46 18.00 -13.29 -5.02
N THR A 47 17.04 -13.29 -4.09
CA THR A 47 15.63 -13.54 -4.37
C THR A 47 15.01 -12.43 -5.22
N LEU A 48 15.25 -11.16 -4.88
CA LEU A 48 14.74 -10.04 -5.67
C LEU A 48 15.39 -9.98 -7.05
N ARG A 49 16.70 -10.24 -7.15
CA ARG A 49 17.41 -10.29 -8.43
C ARG A 49 16.85 -11.39 -9.33
N ALA A 50 16.55 -12.58 -8.79
CA ALA A 50 15.97 -13.67 -9.55
C ALA A 50 14.57 -13.33 -10.10
N ILE A 51 13.78 -12.52 -9.38
CA ILE A 51 12.42 -12.14 -9.80
C ILE A 51 12.43 -10.92 -10.74
N LEU A 52 13.19 -9.88 -10.38
CA LEU A 52 13.09 -8.57 -11.02
C LEU A 52 14.21 -8.33 -12.04
N ALA A 53 15.33 -9.06 -11.97
CA ALA A 53 16.45 -8.96 -12.90
C ALA A 53 16.95 -10.34 -13.38
N PRO A 54 16.06 -11.25 -13.84
CA PRO A 54 16.44 -12.62 -14.21
C PRO A 54 17.47 -12.68 -15.33
N ASN A 55 17.50 -11.66 -16.19
CA ASN A 55 18.45 -11.54 -17.31
C ASN A 55 19.74 -10.79 -16.92
N GLY A 56 20.06 -10.70 -15.63
CA GLY A 56 21.26 -10.03 -15.13
C GLY A 56 21.21 -8.49 -15.15
N ARG A 57 20.09 -7.89 -15.57
CA ARG A 57 19.86 -6.44 -15.57
C ARG A 57 18.46 -6.11 -15.08
N LEU A 58 18.31 -4.90 -14.53
CA LEU A 58 16.99 -4.37 -14.19
C LEU A 58 16.17 -4.10 -15.46
N PRO A 59 14.83 -4.18 -15.37
CA PRO A 59 13.94 -3.93 -16.50
C PRO A 59 13.95 -2.44 -16.90
N LYS A 60 13.84 -2.19 -18.21
CA LYS A 60 13.75 -0.88 -18.84
C LYS A 60 12.36 -0.68 -19.43
N VAL A 61 12.04 0.56 -19.80
CA VAL A 61 10.77 0.88 -20.46
C VAL A 61 10.55 -0.02 -21.67
N GLY A 62 9.37 -0.62 -21.78
CA GLY A 62 8.99 -1.54 -22.85
C GLY A 62 9.39 -3.01 -22.62
N ASP A 63 10.31 -3.31 -21.70
CA ASP A 63 10.59 -4.70 -21.32
C ASP A 63 9.33 -5.34 -20.72
N LYS A 64 9.17 -6.65 -20.93
CA LYS A 64 8.07 -7.43 -20.34
C LYS A 64 8.52 -8.05 -19.01
N LEU A 65 7.99 -7.58 -17.89
CA LEU A 65 8.29 -8.10 -16.56
C LEU A 65 7.34 -9.24 -16.19
N ARG A 66 7.88 -10.45 -16.01
CA ARG A 66 7.14 -11.64 -15.56
C ARG A 66 7.48 -11.97 -14.11
N MET A 67 6.51 -12.44 -13.35
CA MET A 67 6.65 -12.78 -11.93
C MET A 67 5.99 -14.14 -11.63
N PRO A 68 6.50 -15.26 -12.21
CA PRO A 68 5.86 -16.57 -12.09
C PRO A 68 5.82 -17.11 -10.65
N ILE A 69 6.79 -16.73 -9.80
CA ILE A 69 6.79 -17.09 -8.38
C ILE A 69 5.61 -16.41 -7.66
N LEU A 70 5.36 -15.12 -7.94
CA LEU A 70 4.20 -14.42 -7.39
C LEU A 70 2.89 -15.02 -7.92
N ALA A 71 2.84 -15.42 -9.20
CA ALA A 71 1.67 -16.09 -9.76
C ALA A 71 1.32 -17.37 -8.97
N LYS A 72 2.31 -18.19 -8.62
CA LYS A 72 2.10 -19.39 -7.78
C LYS A 72 1.52 -19.04 -6.42
N THR A 73 2.06 -18.03 -5.75
CA THR A 73 1.52 -17.54 -4.47
C THR A 73 0.06 -17.08 -4.60
N LEU A 74 -0.25 -16.31 -5.65
CA LEU A 74 -1.62 -15.85 -5.89
C LEU A 74 -2.58 -17.00 -6.20
N ILE A 75 -2.13 -18.06 -6.91
CA ILE A 75 -2.92 -19.28 -7.15
C ILE A 75 -3.26 -19.98 -5.83
N GLU A 76 -2.29 -20.15 -4.92
CA GLU A 76 -2.54 -20.74 -3.60
C GLU A 76 -3.56 -19.91 -2.79
N VAL A 77 -3.42 -18.58 -2.80
CA VAL A 77 -4.37 -17.68 -2.14
C VAL A 77 -5.76 -17.76 -2.79
N ALA A 78 -5.84 -17.84 -4.12
CA ALA A 78 -7.11 -17.89 -4.86
C ALA A 78 -7.86 -19.21 -4.63
N ASN A 79 -7.14 -20.33 -4.51
CA ASN A 79 -7.72 -21.66 -4.29
C ASN A 79 -7.99 -21.97 -2.81
N CYS A 80 -7.48 -21.17 -1.87
CA CYS A 80 -7.71 -21.40 -0.45
C CYS A 80 -9.19 -21.15 -0.09
N PRO A 81 -9.91 -22.13 0.50
CA PRO A 81 -11.30 -21.95 0.94
C PRO A 81 -11.47 -20.83 1.98
N GLN A 82 -10.40 -20.58 2.76
CA GLN A 82 -10.35 -19.52 3.77
C GLN A 82 -9.71 -18.22 3.23
N GLY A 83 -9.45 -18.14 1.93
CA GLY A 83 -8.92 -16.99 1.24
C GLY A 83 -7.53 -16.56 1.76
N ALA A 84 -7.43 -15.33 2.26
CA ALA A 84 -6.19 -14.75 2.77
C ALA A 84 -5.51 -15.60 3.86
N MET A 85 -6.27 -16.48 4.55
CA MET A 85 -5.71 -17.41 5.54
C MET A 85 -4.68 -18.36 4.95
N ALA A 86 -4.60 -18.54 3.62
CA ALA A 86 -3.50 -19.24 2.96
C ALA A 86 -2.12 -18.78 3.45
N LEU A 87 -1.96 -17.46 3.67
CA LEU A 87 -0.73 -16.83 4.17
C LEU A 87 -0.63 -16.87 5.70
N TYR A 88 -1.73 -16.57 6.39
CA TYR A 88 -1.69 -16.38 7.85
C TYR A 88 -1.70 -17.69 8.64
N ASN A 89 -2.49 -18.67 8.22
CA ASN A 89 -2.61 -19.98 8.84
C ASN A 89 -2.95 -21.07 7.80
N GLY A 90 -2.12 -21.20 6.78
CA GLY A 90 -2.36 -22.07 5.63
C GLY A 90 -1.08 -22.57 4.97
N VAL A 91 -1.22 -23.03 3.73
CA VAL A 91 -0.16 -23.70 2.96
C VAL A 91 1.07 -22.81 2.71
N LEU A 92 0.91 -21.49 2.71
CA LEU A 92 2.02 -20.55 2.49
C LEU A 92 2.73 -20.13 3.79
N THR A 93 2.10 -20.33 4.96
CA THR A 93 2.57 -19.76 6.23
C THR A 93 3.95 -20.25 6.61
N GLU A 94 4.19 -21.56 6.49
CA GLU A 94 5.45 -22.17 6.92
C GLU A 94 6.62 -21.66 6.09
N GLN A 95 6.49 -21.68 4.76
CA GLN A 95 7.52 -21.16 3.85
C GLN A 95 7.79 -19.68 4.11
N PHE A 96 6.74 -18.87 4.29
CA PHE A 96 6.89 -17.44 4.53
C PHE A 96 7.65 -17.14 5.84
N VAL A 97 7.35 -17.86 6.92
CA VAL A 97 8.07 -17.70 8.21
C VAL A 97 9.52 -18.18 8.10
N GLN A 98 9.78 -19.25 7.35
CA GLN A 98 11.15 -19.72 7.11
C GLN A 98 11.97 -18.70 6.32
N ASP A 99 11.39 -18.09 5.28
CA ASP A 99 12.03 -17.03 4.50
C ASP A 99 12.37 -15.83 5.40
N LEU A 100 11.43 -15.42 6.26
CA LEU A 100 11.62 -14.33 7.23
C LEU A 100 12.72 -14.66 8.26
N LYS A 101 12.72 -15.88 8.80
CA LYS A 101 13.76 -16.35 9.74
C LYS A 101 15.14 -16.36 9.08
N SER A 102 15.23 -16.72 7.80
CA SER A 102 16.50 -16.78 7.06
C SER A 102 17.20 -15.42 6.95
N ILE A 103 16.43 -14.32 7.03
CA ILE A 103 16.95 -12.95 7.02
C ILE A 103 17.02 -12.31 8.42
N GLY A 104 16.83 -13.10 9.48
CA GLY A 104 16.88 -12.62 10.86
C GLY A 104 15.66 -11.81 11.31
N ALA A 105 14.52 -11.90 10.61
CA ALA A 105 13.30 -11.23 11.03
C ALA A 105 12.68 -11.89 12.27
N ILE A 106 12.02 -11.08 13.10
CA ILE A 106 11.41 -11.52 14.37
C ILE A 106 9.98 -12.06 14.23
N ILE A 107 9.42 -12.02 13.01
CA ILE A 107 8.03 -12.40 12.76
C ILE A 107 7.90 -13.93 12.82
N THR A 108 7.01 -14.40 13.69
CA THR A 108 6.74 -15.82 13.90
C THR A 108 5.42 -16.26 13.27
N LYS A 109 5.22 -17.57 13.16
CA LYS A 109 3.92 -18.16 12.81
C LYS A 109 2.81 -17.72 13.78
N GLN A 110 3.14 -17.56 15.06
CA GLN A 110 2.18 -17.11 16.06
C GLN A 110 1.72 -15.67 15.81
N ASP A 111 2.62 -14.80 15.36
CA ASP A 111 2.28 -13.41 15.00
C ASP A 111 1.31 -13.37 13.81
N LEU A 112 1.58 -14.18 12.77
CA LEU A 112 0.70 -14.30 11.62
C LEU A 112 -0.68 -14.85 12.00
N ASN A 113 -0.73 -15.88 12.84
CA ASN A 113 -1.99 -16.47 13.31
C ASN A 113 -2.81 -15.51 14.18
N LYS A 114 -2.15 -14.64 14.95
CA LYS A 114 -2.80 -13.65 15.82
C LYS A 114 -3.22 -12.39 15.05
N TYR A 115 -2.71 -12.17 13.85
CA TYR A 115 -3.06 -10.99 13.06
C TYR A 115 -4.54 -11.00 12.68
N GLN A 116 -5.21 -9.86 12.91
CA GLN A 116 -6.59 -9.64 12.49
C GLN A 116 -6.75 -8.23 11.92
N ALA A 117 -7.36 -8.14 10.74
CA ALA A 117 -7.78 -6.86 10.20
C ALA A 117 -8.94 -6.30 11.04
N ARG A 118 -8.76 -5.11 11.61
CA ARG A 118 -9.77 -4.45 12.44
C ARG A 118 -10.71 -3.61 11.57
N TRP A 119 -12.01 -3.76 11.82
CA TRP A 119 -13.02 -2.83 11.32
C TRP A 119 -13.16 -1.71 12.33
N LEU A 120 -12.92 -0.49 11.89
CA LEU A 120 -12.99 0.70 12.72
C LEU A 120 -13.99 1.67 12.09
N GLU A 121 -14.72 2.39 12.93
CA GLU A 121 -15.55 3.49 12.47
C GLU A 121 -14.69 4.60 11.88
N PRO A 122 -15.09 5.21 10.76
CA PRO A 122 -14.35 6.31 10.18
C PRO A 122 -14.36 7.51 11.12
N VAL A 123 -13.32 8.34 11.00
CA VAL A 123 -13.36 9.71 11.52
C VAL A 123 -14.32 10.49 10.63
N VAL A 124 -15.34 11.09 11.24
CA VAL A 124 -16.36 11.88 10.55
C VAL A 124 -16.18 13.34 10.91
N ASN A 125 -16.09 14.21 9.91
CA ASN A 125 -16.03 15.65 10.10
C ASN A 125 -17.04 16.35 9.18
N HIS A 126 -17.91 17.16 9.76
CA HIS A 126 -18.91 17.92 9.03
C HIS A 126 -18.33 19.28 8.68
N LEU A 127 -18.14 19.50 7.38
CA LEU A 127 -17.52 20.71 6.85
C LEU A 127 -18.56 21.73 6.40
N LYS A 128 -18.17 23.00 6.34
CA LYS A 128 -18.99 24.07 5.75
C LYS A 128 -19.46 23.71 4.33
N GLY A 129 -20.67 24.11 3.99
CA GLY A 129 -21.28 23.84 2.69
C GLY A 129 -22.05 22.51 2.64
N GLY A 130 -22.26 21.86 3.80
CA GLY A 130 -23.02 20.62 3.90
C GLY A 130 -22.23 19.37 3.52
N TYR A 131 -20.91 19.49 3.36
CA TYR A 131 -20.04 18.36 3.07
C TYR A 131 -19.74 17.55 4.33
N THR A 132 -19.58 16.24 4.20
CA THR A 132 -19.10 15.38 5.28
C THR A 132 -17.86 14.63 4.81
N LEU A 133 -16.75 14.82 5.52
CA LEU A 133 -15.52 14.07 5.33
C LEU A 133 -15.57 12.80 6.16
N TYR A 134 -15.40 11.65 5.50
CA TYR A 134 -15.13 10.37 6.13
C TYR A 134 -13.67 10.00 5.87
N THR A 135 -12.90 9.74 6.93
CA THR A 135 -11.47 9.42 6.81
C THR A 135 -11.00 8.38 7.83
N MET A 136 -9.77 7.89 7.67
CA MET A 136 -9.25 6.76 8.43
C MET A 136 -8.92 7.14 9.89
N PRO A 137 -9.37 6.38 10.90
CA PRO A 137 -8.93 6.52 12.29
C PRO A 137 -7.49 6.03 12.50
N PRO A 138 -6.89 6.20 13.70
CA PRO A 138 -5.62 5.55 14.04
C PRO A 138 -5.63 4.05 13.73
N PRO A 139 -4.54 3.49 13.17
CA PRO A 139 -3.21 4.08 12.96
C PRO A 139 -3.06 4.96 11.70
N GLY A 140 -4.14 5.22 10.96
CA GLY A 140 -4.14 6.17 9.85
C GLY A 140 -4.07 7.62 10.32
N SER A 141 -3.64 8.53 9.44
CA SER A 141 -3.53 9.97 9.74
C SER A 141 -4.75 10.78 9.29
N GLY A 142 -5.94 10.19 9.24
CA GLY A 142 -7.15 10.88 8.81
C GLY A 142 -7.57 12.04 9.71
N MET A 143 -7.36 11.92 11.03
CA MET A 143 -7.61 13.00 11.99
C MET A 143 -6.75 14.24 11.73
N VAL A 144 -5.52 14.08 11.21
CA VAL A 144 -4.65 15.20 10.85
C VAL A 144 -5.27 16.00 9.71
N LEU A 145 -5.76 15.33 8.66
CA LEU A 145 -6.48 15.98 7.58
C LEU A 145 -7.77 16.66 8.08
N SER A 146 -8.51 15.98 8.96
CA SER A 146 -9.72 16.52 9.56
C SER A 146 -9.44 17.84 10.29
N LEU A 147 -8.38 17.88 11.12
CA LEU A 147 -7.99 19.07 11.85
C LEU A 147 -7.55 20.21 10.91
N ILE A 148 -6.76 19.91 9.87
CA ILE A 148 -6.35 20.91 8.86
C ILE A 148 -7.59 21.56 8.24
N LEU A 149 -8.56 20.77 7.80
CA LEU A 149 -9.76 21.30 7.15
C LEU A 149 -10.61 22.11 8.13
N THR A 150 -10.77 21.65 9.37
CA THR A 150 -11.46 22.40 10.42
C THR A 150 -10.78 23.75 10.72
N ILE A 151 -9.45 23.80 10.79
CA ILE A 151 -8.71 25.07 10.99
C ILE A 151 -8.94 26.01 9.82
N LEU A 152 -8.97 25.50 8.59
CA LEU A 152 -9.14 26.31 7.39
C LEU A 152 -10.58 26.76 7.17
N GLU A 153 -11.55 26.26 7.94
CA GLU A 153 -12.93 26.71 7.82
C GLU A 153 -13.06 28.21 8.06
N ASN A 154 -13.64 28.89 7.07
CA ASN A 154 -13.80 30.35 7.04
C ASN A 154 -12.49 31.15 7.07
N GLN A 155 -11.33 30.50 6.95
CA GLN A 155 -10.05 31.19 6.88
C GLN A 155 -9.62 31.47 5.43
N LEU A 156 -10.16 30.77 4.45
CA LEU A 156 -9.79 30.98 3.05
C LEU A 156 -10.67 32.06 2.41
N ASN A 157 -10.06 32.89 1.57
CA ASN A 157 -10.76 33.77 0.64
C ASN A 157 -11.10 32.98 -0.63
N ASP A 158 -12.36 33.02 -1.05
CA ASP A 158 -12.87 32.27 -2.21
C ASP A 158 -12.60 32.97 -3.56
N ASP A 159 -11.90 34.11 -3.58
CA ASP A 159 -11.45 34.75 -4.82
C ASP A 159 -10.53 33.79 -5.61
N PRO A 160 -10.81 33.52 -6.89
CA PRO A 160 -10.01 32.62 -7.72
C PRO A 160 -8.59 33.13 -8.02
N LYS A 161 -8.29 34.40 -7.73
CA LYS A 161 -6.94 34.95 -7.90
C LYS A 161 -5.97 34.36 -6.86
N PRO A 162 -4.70 34.13 -7.24
CA PRO A 162 -3.68 33.71 -6.29
C PRO A 162 -3.61 34.64 -5.07
N ASN A 163 -3.76 34.08 -3.88
CA ASN A 163 -3.75 34.81 -2.62
C ASN A 163 -2.67 34.24 -1.69
N VAL A 164 -1.64 35.05 -1.42
CA VAL A 164 -0.53 34.68 -0.51
C VAL A 164 -1.03 34.37 0.90
N PHE A 165 -2.06 35.04 1.40
CA PHE A 165 -2.61 34.76 2.72
C PHE A 165 -3.30 33.40 2.78
N ASN A 166 -3.98 32.96 1.71
CA ASN A 166 -4.52 31.60 1.63
C ASN A 166 -3.38 30.57 1.73
N LEU A 167 -2.29 30.79 0.98
CA LEU A 167 -1.12 29.91 1.04
C LEU A 167 -0.51 29.85 2.44
N ILE A 168 -0.30 31.00 3.09
CA ILE A 168 0.23 31.07 4.46
C ILE A 168 -0.70 30.33 5.43
N ARG A 169 -2.01 30.56 5.37
CA ARG A 169 -2.99 29.88 6.23
C ARG A 169 -2.96 28.36 6.03
N ILE A 170 -2.88 27.90 4.79
CA ILE A 170 -2.70 26.48 4.47
C ILE A 170 -1.40 25.96 5.09
N VAL A 171 -0.27 26.62 4.87
CA VAL A 171 1.02 26.19 5.42
C VAL A 171 1.00 26.13 6.96
N GLU A 172 0.48 27.16 7.63
CA GLU A 172 0.40 27.20 9.09
C GLU A 172 -0.55 26.14 9.66
N SER A 173 -1.69 25.88 8.99
CA SER A 173 -2.60 24.80 9.39
C SER A 173 -1.93 23.42 9.30
N PHE A 174 -1.10 23.19 8.27
CA PHE A 174 -0.32 21.95 8.14
C PHE A 174 0.71 21.84 9.25
N LYS A 175 1.50 22.89 9.52
CA LYS A 175 2.49 22.87 10.61
C LYS A 175 1.84 22.53 11.95
N TYR A 176 0.72 23.17 12.27
CA TYR A 176 0.00 22.93 13.51
C TYR A 176 -0.51 21.49 13.61
N ALA A 177 -1.18 20.99 12.56
CA ALA A 177 -1.74 19.64 12.58
C ALA A 177 -0.67 18.54 12.58
N TYR A 178 0.45 18.74 11.88
CA TYR A 178 1.58 17.82 11.94
C TYR A 178 2.35 17.89 13.27
N GLY A 179 2.35 19.04 13.94
CA GLY A 179 2.77 19.14 15.33
C GLY A 179 1.91 18.26 16.23
N PHE A 180 0.58 18.32 16.09
CA PHE A 180 -0.32 17.45 16.85
C PHE A 180 -0.17 15.96 16.51
N ARG A 181 0.21 15.64 15.27
CA ARG A 181 0.41 14.24 14.83
C ARG A 181 1.43 13.48 15.67
N THR A 182 2.39 14.15 16.32
CA THR A 182 3.38 13.48 17.18
C THR A 182 2.79 12.95 18.48
N GLU A 183 1.61 13.44 18.88
CA GLU A 183 0.89 13.03 20.09
C GLU A 183 -0.19 11.98 19.83
N LEU A 184 -0.35 11.52 18.58
CA LEU A 184 -1.31 10.49 18.15
C LEU A 184 -0.70 9.08 18.21
#